data_AF-A0A382I4A5-F1
#
_entry.id   AF-A0A382I4A5-F1
#
_cell.length_a   1.000
_cell.length_b   1.000
_cell.length_c   1.000
_cell.angle_alpha   90.00
_cell.angle_beta   90.00
_cell.angle_gamma   90.00
#
_symmetry.space_group_name_H-M   'P 1'
#
loop_
_entity.id
_entity.type
_entity.pdbx_description
1 polymer ?
#
loop_
_entity_poly.entity_id
_entity_poly.type
_entity_poly.pdbx_seq_one_letter_code
_entity_poly.pdbx_strand_id
1 'polypeptide(L)'
;MKTVAQEIRELANRLAKLHEAPMDDGDDYIDYDLQRHGTELDTDDEGEGAGFVQKSMFDQLGKILDSQGNPNPVGTVMTDDGKELEVSPEQAKVLRMFITTDKVKTFVRSRFIRDIQSSNGLIDFLDVPDYNEMANLFVKKYL
;
A
#
# COMPACT_ATOMS: atom_id res chain seq x y z
N MET A 1 -14.73 -24.32 -4.49
CA MET A 1 -13.62 -23.38 -4.23
C MET A 1 -13.88 -22.14 -5.05
N LYS A 2 -13.83 -20.96 -4.44
CA LYS A 2 -13.83 -19.69 -5.18
C LYS A 2 -12.45 -19.50 -5.78
N THR A 3 -12.36 -18.88 -6.94
CA THR A 3 -11.06 -18.52 -7.52
C THR A 3 -10.54 -17.25 -6.86
N VAL A 4 -9.22 -17.06 -6.83
CA VAL A 4 -8.59 -15.82 -6.32
C VAL A 4 -9.19 -14.57 -6.99
N ALA A 5 -9.53 -14.66 -8.28
CA ALA A 5 -10.20 -13.57 -9.00
C ALA A 5 -11.64 -13.28 -8.49
N GLN A 6 -12.38 -14.30 -8.05
CA GLN A 6 -13.70 -14.13 -7.45
C GLN A 6 -13.62 -13.51 -6.06
N GLU A 7 -12.62 -13.87 -5.26
CA GLU A 7 -12.39 -13.30 -3.93
C GLU A 7 -11.97 -11.83 -4.00
N ILE A 8 -11.09 -11.46 -4.94
CA ILE A 8 -10.75 -10.05 -5.22
C ILE A 8 -12.01 -9.25 -5.61
N ARG A 9 -12.88 -9.82 -6.43
CA ARG A 9 -14.13 -9.17 -6.87
C ARG A 9 -15.15 -9.03 -5.74
N GLU A 10 -15.23 -10.01 -4.85
CA GLU A 10 -16.09 -9.93 -3.65
C GLU A 10 -15.58 -8.90 -2.64
N LEU A 11 -14.26 -8.81 -2.42
CA LEU A 11 -13.69 -7.77 -1.55
C LEU A 11 -13.93 -6.38 -2.14
N ALA A 12 -13.72 -6.21 -3.45
CA ALA A 12 -14.05 -4.99 -4.15
C ALA A 12 -15.53 -4.59 -3.92
N ASN A 13 -16.46 -5.54 -4.00
CA ASN A 13 -17.87 -5.27 -3.74
C ASN A 13 -18.18 -4.96 -2.27
N ARG A 14 -17.48 -5.58 -1.31
CA ARG A 14 -17.61 -5.27 0.12
C ARG A 14 -17.14 -3.86 0.46
N LEU A 15 -16.01 -3.42 -0.09
CA LEU A 15 -15.58 -2.02 0.05
C LEU A 15 -16.59 -1.05 -0.58
N ALA A 16 -17.20 -1.40 -1.72
CA ALA A 16 -18.20 -0.56 -2.36
C ALA A 16 -19.47 -0.38 -1.50
N LYS A 17 -19.93 -1.44 -0.81
CA LYS A 17 -21.12 -1.37 0.06
C LYS A 17 -20.93 -0.54 1.32
N LEU A 18 -19.70 -0.36 1.81
CA LEU A 18 -19.41 0.51 2.96
C LEU A 18 -19.52 2.01 2.60
N HIS A 19 -19.62 2.36 1.31
CA HIS A 19 -19.71 3.73 0.81
C HIS A 19 -21.15 4.26 0.67
N GLU A 20 -22.19 3.44 0.88
CA GLU A 20 -23.61 3.86 0.80
C GLU A 20 -24.11 4.52 2.10
N ALA A 21 -23.31 5.43 2.68
CA ALA A 21 -23.85 6.43 3.60
C ALA A 21 -24.08 7.71 2.78
N PRO A 22 -25.29 8.31 2.81
CA PRO A 22 -25.57 9.53 2.05
C PRO A 22 -24.73 10.65 2.67
N MET A 23 -23.72 11.12 1.94
CA MET A 23 -22.98 12.31 2.29
C MET A 23 -23.61 13.48 1.55
N ASP A 24 -24.18 14.36 2.36
CA ASP A 24 -24.68 15.70 2.06
C ASP A 24 -23.82 16.39 1.01
N ASP A 25 -24.46 16.78 -0.09
CA ASP A 25 -23.87 17.52 -1.21
C ASP A 25 -23.50 18.93 -0.73
N GLY A 26 -22.31 19.04 -0.14
CA GLY A 26 -21.68 20.29 0.26
C GLY A 26 -20.57 20.63 -0.72
N ASP A 27 -20.93 21.44 -1.71
CA ASP A 27 -20.09 22.04 -2.73
C ASP A 27 -18.82 22.67 -2.16
N ASP A 28 -17.69 21.95 -2.27
CA ASP A 28 -16.36 22.54 -2.20
C ASP A 28 -15.52 21.84 -3.28
N TYR A 29 -15.13 22.60 -4.30
CA TYR A 29 -14.15 22.19 -5.29
C TYR A 29 -12.84 21.87 -4.57
N ILE A 30 -12.65 20.60 -4.18
CA ILE A 30 -11.35 20.09 -3.78
C ILE A 30 -10.50 20.08 -5.05
N ASP A 31 -9.78 21.17 -5.24
CA ASP A 31 -8.63 21.26 -6.13
C ASP A 31 -7.71 20.10 -5.76
N TYR A 32 -7.80 19.03 -6.53
CA TYR A 32 -6.83 17.95 -6.45
C TYR A 32 -5.53 18.59 -6.90
N ASP A 33 -4.69 18.94 -5.93
CA ASP A 33 -3.33 19.46 -6.06
C ASP A 33 -2.38 18.41 -6.70
N LEU A 34 -2.81 17.88 -7.86
CA LEU A 34 -2.12 16.98 -8.76
C LEU A 34 -1.06 17.72 -9.58
N GLN A 35 -0.83 19.01 -9.32
CA GLN A 35 0.14 19.82 -10.04
C GLN A 35 1.58 19.66 -9.53
N ARG A 36 1.83 18.84 -8.50
CA ARG A 36 3.18 18.62 -7.94
C ARG A 36 3.60 17.17 -7.76
N HIS A 37 2.82 16.20 -8.23
CA HIS A 37 3.28 14.80 -8.23
C HIS A 37 4.24 14.56 -9.40
N GLY A 38 5.51 14.91 -9.19
CA GLY A 38 6.59 14.74 -10.16
C GLY A 38 7.88 15.50 -9.82
N THR A 39 7.82 16.49 -8.93
CA THR A 39 9.01 17.28 -8.51
C THR A 39 9.86 16.60 -7.44
N GLU A 40 9.36 15.53 -6.83
CA GLU A 40 10.11 14.72 -5.85
C GLU A 40 11.26 13.91 -6.49
N LEU A 41 11.37 13.89 -7.82
CA LEU A 41 12.39 13.15 -8.58
C LEU A 41 13.53 14.04 -9.11
N ASP A 42 13.44 15.37 -8.98
CA ASP A 42 14.41 16.32 -9.56
C ASP A 42 15.32 16.99 -8.51
N THR A 43 15.15 16.69 -7.22
CA THR A 43 15.99 17.30 -6.18
C THR A 43 17.06 16.30 -5.76
N ASP A 44 18.20 16.38 -6.44
CA ASP A 44 19.48 15.89 -5.92
C ASP A 44 19.73 16.62 -4.59
N ASP A 45 19.49 15.90 -3.50
CA ASP A 45 20.09 16.04 -2.17
C ASP A 45 20.31 17.48 -1.65
N GLU A 46 19.34 18.04 -0.91
CA GLU A 46 19.61 18.87 0.29
C GLU A 46 18.31 19.27 1.01
N GLY A 47 18.04 18.55 2.11
CA GLY A 47 17.28 18.96 3.29
C GLY A 47 16.08 19.92 3.16
N GLU A 48 14.86 19.38 3.32
CA GLU A 48 13.89 19.76 4.37
C GLU A 48 12.56 18.99 4.14
N GLY A 49 12.33 17.96 4.96
CA GLY A 49 11.18 17.05 4.88
C GLY A 49 11.66 15.64 4.59
N ALA A 50 12.10 14.93 5.64
CA ALA A 50 12.72 13.61 5.48
C ALA A 50 11.83 12.69 4.64
N GLY A 51 12.24 12.48 3.39
CA GLY A 51 11.73 11.41 2.56
C GLY A 51 12.04 10.05 3.22
N PHE A 52 11.58 8.98 2.60
CA PHE A 52 11.93 7.65 3.09
C PHE A 52 13.46 7.47 3.08
N VAL A 53 14.00 6.91 4.16
CA VAL A 53 15.45 6.63 4.29
C VAL A 53 15.87 5.58 3.27
N GLN A 54 14.98 4.61 3.03
CA GLN A 54 15.10 3.59 2.00
C GLN A 54 14.19 3.89 0.81
N LYS A 55 14.31 3.08 -0.23
CA LYS A 55 13.34 3.09 -1.34
C LYS A 55 11.93 2.93 -0.78
N SER A 56 10.95 3.58 -1.39
CA SER A 56 9.57 3.45 -0.93
C SER A 56 9.16 1.99 -0.88
N MET A 57 8.40 1.60 0.14
CA MET A 57 7.93 0.22 0.26
C MET A 57 7.12 -0.18 -0.98
N PHE A 58 6.41 0.76 -1.61
CA PHE A 58 5.75 0.54 -2.89
C PHE A 58 6.70 0.03 -3.98
N ASP A 59 7.87 0.64 -4.15
CA ASP A 59 8.86 0.24 -5.15
C ASP A 59 9.52 -1.10 -4.82
N GLN A 60 9.84 -1.32 -3.54
CA GLN A 60 10.44 -2.58 -3.09
C GLN A 60 9.50 -3.77 -3.32
N LEU A 61 8.23 -3.63 -2.96
CA LEU A 61 7.19 -4.63 -3.25
C LEU A 61 7.00 -4.84 -4.76
N GLY A 62 7.17 -3.80 -5.57
CA GLY A 62 7.14 -3.91 -7.03
C GLY A 62 8.24 -4.80 -7.57
N LYS A 63 9.47 -4.61 -7.09
CA LYS A 63 10.62 -5.42 -7.49
C LYS A 63 10.44 -6.90 -7.15
N ILE A 64 9.83 -7.21 -6.00
CA ILE A 64 9.52 -8.61 -5.64
C ILE A 64 8.63 -9.24 -6.72
N LEU A 65 7.56 -8.55 -7.13
CA LEU A 65 6.65 -9.02 -8.17
C LEU A 65 7.32 -9.11 -9.54
N ASP A 66 8.08 -8.09 -9.92
CA ASP A 66 8.78 -8.04 -11.21
C ASP A 66 9.89 -9.11 -11.31
N SER A 67 10.44 -9.54 -10.17
CA SER A 67 11.53 -10.51 -10.11
C SER A 67 11.11 -11.98 -10.15
N GLN A 68 9.80 -12.29 -10.12
CA GLN A 68 9.30 -13.67 -10.09
C GLN A 68 9.69 -14.50 -11.32
N GLY A 69 10.03 -13.85 -12.43
CA GLY A 69 10.52 -14.51 -13.65
C GLY A 69 12.04 -14.60 -13.76
N ASN A 70 12.78 -14.06 -12.79
CA ASN A 70 14.25 -14.02 -12.83
C ASN A 70 14.87 -15.27 -12.19
N PRO A 71 16.09 -15.67 -12.62
CA PRO A 71 16.81 -16.79 -12.00
C PRO A 71 17.10 -16.60 -10.51
N ASN A 72 17.18 -15.34 -10.06
CA ASN A 72 17.35 -14.95 -8.67
C ASN A 72 16.22 -13.96 -8.28
N PRO A 73 15.06 -14.46 -7.82
CA PRO A 73 13.96 -13.61 -7.40
C PRO A 73 14.33 -12.84 -6.12
N VAL A 74 13.84 -11.60 -6.03
CA VAL A 74 13.92 -10.77 -4.84
C VAL A 74 12.75 -11.14 -3.94
N GLY A 75 13.03 -11.46 -2.67
CA GLY A 75 12.01 -11.84 -1.68
C GLY A 75 12.10 -11.07 -0.38
N THR A 76 12.92 -10.01 -0.33
CA THR A 76 13.13 -9.21 0.88
C THR A 76 12.95 -7.73 0.61
N VAL A 77 12.55 -7.00 1.65
CA VAL A 77 12.45 -5.54 1.66
C VAL A 77 13.24 -4.99 2.85
N MET A 78 13.79 -3.78 2.70
CA MET A 78 14.50 -3.06 3.75
C MET A 78 13.65 -1.88 4.21
N THR A 79 13.37 -1.87 5.51
CA THR A 79 12.59 -0.82 6.19
C THR A 79 13.47 0.36 6.59
N ASP A 80 12.86 1.52 6.84
CA ASP A 80 13.59 2.74 7.19
C ASP A 80 14.29 2.63 8.56
N ASP A 81 13.82 1.74 9.43
CA ASP A 81 14.47 1.40 10.69
C ASP A 81 15.59 0.35 10.54
N GLY A 82 15.98 0.05 9.30
CA GLY A 82 17.15 -0.78 8.98
C GLY A 82 16.92 -2.28 9.11
N LYS A 83 15.67 -2.74 9.21
CA LYS A 83 15.36 -4.18 9.23
C LYS A 83 15.06 -4.68 7.84
N GLU A 84 15.66 -5.82 7.52
CA GLU A 84 15.32 -6.60 6.34
C GLU A 84 14.23 -7.62 6.70
N LEU A 85 13.14 -7.63 5.94
CA LEU A 85 11.98 -8.50 6.15
C LEU A 85 11.70 -9.32 4.89
N GLU A 86 11.44 -10.61 5.07
CA GLU A 86 11.01 -11.49 3.98
C GLU A 86 9.55 -11.23 3.65
N VAL A 87 9.25 -11.11 2.36
CA VAL A 87 7.91 -10.81 1.86
C VAL A 87 7.61 -11.74 0.70
N SER A 88 6.52 -12.50 0.81
CA SER A 88 6.09 -13.38 -0.27
C SER A 88 5.55 -12.57 -1.46
N PRO A 89 5.58 -13.13 -2.68
CA PRO A 89 4.99 -12.48 -3.86
C PRO A 89 3.49 -12.19 -3.68
N GLU A 90 2.77 -13.09 -3.02
CA GLU A 90 1.36 -12.92 -2.69
C GLU A 90 1.15 -11.75 -1.73
N GLN A 91 1.94 -11.66 -0.65
CA GLN A 91 1.89 -10.54 0.29
C GLN A 91 2.22 -9.22 -0.41
N ALA A 92 3.25 -9.20 -1.25
CA ALA A 92 3.64 -8.01 -2.01
C ALA A 92 2.52 -7.50 -2.93
N LYS A 93 1.80 -8.41 -3.58
CA LYS A 93 0.65 -8.08 -4.43
C LYS A 93 -0.48 -7.44 -3.62
N VAL A 94 -0.78 -8.01 -2.45
CA VAL A 94 -1.87 -7.54 -1.57
C VAL A 94 -1.56 -6.16 -0.99
N LEU A 95 -0.34 -5.98 -0.47
CA LEU A 95 0.13 -4.70 0.04
C LEU A 95 0.08 -3.61 -1.04
N ARG A 96 0.51 -3.92 -2.27
CA ARG A 96 0.37 -2.99 -3.41
C ARG A 96 -1.08 -2.68 -3.75
N MET A 97 -1.98 -3.67 -3.69
CA MET A 97 -3.40 -3.46 -3.95
C MET A 97 -4.01 -2.45 -2.96
N PHE A 98 -3.64 -2.51 -1.67
CA PHE A 98 -4.10 -1.52 -0.67
C PHE A 98 -3.61 -0.10 -0.98
N ILE A 99 -2.42 0.03 -1.56
CA ILE A 99 -1.84 1.33 -1.97
C ILE A 99 -2.53 1.87 -3.22
N THR A 100 -2.82 1.02 -4.21
CA THR A 100 -3.29 1.47 -5.53
C THR A 100 -4.81 1.47 -5.70
N THR A 101 -5.57 0.89 -4.76
CA THR A 101 -7.03 0.88 -4.87
C THR A 101 -7.61 2.28 -4.80
N ASP A 102 -8.53 2.57 -5.72
CA ASP A 102 -9.34 3.78 -5.81
C ASP A 102 -10.36 3.91 -4.68
N LYS A 103 -10.62 2.81 -3.95
CA LYS A 103 -11.63 2.74 -2.88
C LYS A 103 -11.14 3.28 -1.54
N VAL A 104 -9.86 3.63 -1.46
CA VAL A 104 -9.23 4.12 -0.23
C VAL A 104 -8.85 5.59 -0.43
N LYS A 105 -9.31 6.44 0.50
CA LYS A 105 -9.02 7.88 0.49
C LYS A 105 -7.52 8.13 0.47
N THR A 106 -7.08 9.17 -0.23
CA THR A 106 -5.64 9.51 -0.38
C THR A 106 -4.89 9.61 0.95
N PHE A 107 -5.49 10.24 1.96
CA PHE A 107 -4.89 10.32 3.30
C PHE A 107 -4.63 8.94 3.94
N VAL A 108 -5.56 8.00 3.76
CA VAL A 108 -5.41 6.63 4.27
C VAL A 108 -4.27 5.90 3.53
N ARG A 109 -4.17 6.08 2.21
CA ARG A 109 -3.06 5.54 1.42
C ARG A 109 -1.71 6.07 1.89
N SER A 110 -1.58 7.39 2.04
CA SER A 110 -0.33 8.02 2.50
C SER A 110 0.05 7.55 3.92
N ARG A 111 -0.93 7.39 4.82
CA ARG A 111 -0.70 6.86 6.16
C ARG A 111 -0.24 5.40 6.11
N PHE A 112 -0.89 4.57 5.31
CA PHE A 112 -0.51 3.18 5.16
C PHE A 112 0.92 3.02 4.62
N ILE A 113 1.28 3.74 3.56
CA ILE A 113 2.63 3.71 2.99
C ILE A 113 3.67 4.09 4.05
N ARG A 114 3.40 5.14 4.85
CA ARG A 114 4.29 5.57 5.92
C ARG A 114 4.42 4.51 7.02
N ASP A 115 3.33 3.88 7.44
CA ASP A 115 3.36 2.85 8.48
C ASP A 115 4.18 1.64 8.04
N ILE A 116 3.94 1.11 6.83
CA ILE A 116 4.67 -0.06 6.32
C ILE A 116 6.13 0.24 5.94
N GLN A 117 6.53 1.51 5.92
CA GLN A 117 7.93 1.87 5.74
C GLN A 117 8.77 1.50 6.99
N SER A 118 8.11 1.37 8.15
CA SER A 118 8.72 0.86 9.38
C SER A 118 8.46 -0.64 9.55
N SER A 119 9.42 -1.36 10.15
CA SER A 119 9.26 -2.79 10.42
C SER A 119 8.07 -3.11 11.31
N ASN A 120 7.78 -2.28 12.32
CA ASN A 120 6.64 -2.49 13.21
C ASN A 120 5.31 -2.40 12.46
N GLY A 121 5.19 -1.47 11.51
CA GLY A 121 3.97 -1.33 10.71
C GLY A 121 3.84 -2.41 9.65
N LEU A 122 4.95 -2.87 9.07
CA LEU A 122 4.96 -3.89 8.04
C LEU A 122 4.76 -5.30 8.60
N ILE A 123 5.39 -5.65 9.73
CA ILE A 123 5.36 -7.00 10.29
C ILE A 123 3.93 -7.43 10.69
N ASP A 124 3.11 -6.49 11.16
CA ASP A 124 1.69 -6.71 11.42
C ASP A 124 0.96 -7.34 10.23
N PHE A 125 1.35 -7.00 9.00
CA PHE A 125 0.76 -7.54 7.77
C PHE A 125 1.47 -8.81 7.29
N LEU A 126 2.78 -8.95 7.55
CA LEU A 126 3.55 -10.13 7.14
C LEU A 126 3.28 -11.35 8.02
N ASP A 127 2.94 -11.14 9.29
CA ASP A 127 2.57 -12.20 10.24
C ASP A 127 1.19 -12.80 9.95
N VAL A 128 0.41 -12.15 9.08
CA VAL A 128 -0.92 -12.62 8.69
C VAL A 128 -0.81 -13.51 7.45
N PRO A 129 -1.09 -14.81 7.55
CA PRO A 129 -0.94 -15.75 6.45
C PRO A 129 -2.06 -15.64 5.41
N ASP A 130 -3.24 -15.14 5.82
CA ASP A 130 -4.43 -15.08 4.97
C ASP A 130 -4.70 -13.67 4.43
N TYR A 131 -4.96 -13.61 3.12
CA TYR A 131 -5.29 -12.36 2.42
C TYR A 131 -6.50 -11.64 3.03
N ASN A 132 -7.56 -12.37 3.40
CA ASN A 132 -8.76 -11.75 3.96
C ASN A 132 -8.48 -11.19 5.34
N GLU A 133 -7.64 -11.86 6.13
CA GLU A 133 -7.19 -11.35 7.42
C GLU A 133 -6.32 -10.09 7.26
N MET A 134 -5.42 -10.03 6.26
CA MET A 134 -4.66 -8.80 5.95
C MET A 134 -5.61 -7.65 5.56
N ALA A 135 -6.62 -7.93 4.74
CA ALA A 135 -7.61 -6.93 4.34
C ALA A 135 -8.45 -6.46 5.54
N ASN A 136 -8.87 -7.37 6.40
CA ASN A 136 -9.59 -7.02 7.63
C ASN A 136 -8.71 -6.19 8.58
N LEU A 137 -7.43 -6.52 8.70
CA LEU A 137 -6.47 -5.75 9.48
C LEU A 137 -6.30 -4.33 8.91
N PHE A 138 -6.18 -4.20 7.59
CA PHE A 138 -6.11 -2.91 6.91
C PHE A 138 -7.34 -2.06 7.20
N VAL A 139 -8.55 -2.63 7.02
CA VAL A 139 -9.81 -1.94 7.32
C VAL A 139 -9.81 -1.51 8.79
N LYS A 140 -9.55 -2.43 9.73
CA LYS A 140 -9.57 -2.14 11.18
C LYS A 140 -8.60 -1.03 11.60
N LYS A 141 -7.42 -0.95 10.96
CA LYS A 141 -6.35 -0.01 11.35
C LYS A 141 -6.53 1.37 10.71
N TYR A 142 -7.23 1.46 9.57
CA TYR A 142 -7.24 2.68 8.76
C TYR A 142 -8.60 3.18 8.24
N LEU A 143 -9.68 2.40 8.34
CA LEU A 143 -11.04 2.75 7.89
C LEU A 143 -12.03 2.71 9.06
#